data_AF-A0A972WVS4-F1
#
_entry.id   AF-A0A972WVS4-F1
#
_cell.length_a   1.000
_cell.length_b   1.000
_cell.length_c   1.000
_cell.angle_alpha   90.00
_cell.angle_beta   90.00
_cell.angle_gamma   90.00
#
_symmetry.space_group_name_H-M   'P 1'
#
loop_
_entity.id
_entity.type
_entity.pdbx_description
1 polymer ?
#
loop_
_entity_poly.entity_id
_entity_poly.type
_entity_poly.pdbx_seq_one_letter_code
_entity_poly.pdbx_strand_id
1 'polypeptide(L)'
;MQRPSGVIPDTPGSYQFKDVHGRVIYVGKAKNLRSRLNSYFASPETLHPRTLNMVTTATTVEWIEVRNEIEALILEHSLINRYAPRFNIRL
;
A
#
# COMPACT_ATOMS: atom_id res chain seq x y z
N MET A 1 7.44 10.55 2.51
CA MET A 1 7.95 9.17 2.50
C MET A 1 9.03 9.01 1.44
N GLN A 2 10.18 8.42 1.76
CA GLN A 2 11.21 8.08 0.75
C GLN A 2 10.84 6.77 0.02
N ARG A 3 11.33 6.60 -1.21
CA ARG A 3 11.15 5.34 -1.94
C ARG A 3 11.83 4.18 -1.18
N PRO A 4 11.25 2.97 -1.17
CA PRO A 4 11.88 1.81 -0.55
C PRO A 4 13.27 1.58 -1.16
N SER A 5 14.25 1.21 -0.34
CA SER A 5 15.64 0.95 -0.77
C SER A 5 15.84 -0.41 -1.47
N GLY A 6 14.76 -1.08 -1.87
CA GLY A 6 14.78 -2.39 -2.52
C GLY A 6 14.09 -2.39 -3.88
N VAL A 7 14.42 -3.39 -4.71
CA VAL A 7 13.72 -3.61 -5.98
C VAL A 7 12.30 -4.07 -5.69
N ILE A 8 11.31 -3.26 -6.09
CA ILE A 8 9.91 -3.63 -6.01
C ILE A 8 9.63 -4.69 -7.10
N PRO A 9 9.08 -5.87 -6.76
CA PRO A 9 8.91 -6.94 -7.72
C PRO A 9 7.74 -6.69 -8.69
N ASP A 10 7.79 -7.36 -9.84
CA ASP A 10 6.75 -7.33 -10.88
C ASP A 10 5.66 -8.41 -10.67
N THR A 11 5.40 -8.75 -9.41
CA THR A 11 4.51 -9.84 -9.00
C THR A 11 3.21 -9.32 -8.36
N PRO A 12 2.15 -10.14 -8.31
CA PRO A 12 0.97 -9.84 -7.49
C PRO A 12 1.30 -9.81 -6.00
N GLY A 13 0.55 -9.04 -5.23
CA GLY A 13 0.79 -8.94 -3.79
C GLY A 13 -0.18 -8.03 -3.06
N SER A 14 -0.08 -8.05 -1.73
CA SER A 14 -0.67 -7.02 -0.87
C SER A 14 0.42 -6.14 -0.30
N TYR A 15 0.15 -4.83 -0.19
CA TYR A 15 1.07 -3.85 0.36
C TYR A 15 0.42 -3.08 1.52
N GLN A 16 1.24 -2.63 2.46
CA GLN A 16 0.81 -1.94 3.67
C GLN A 16 1.64 -0.69 3.89
N PHE A 17 1.00 0.47 3.97
CA PHE A 17 1.64 1.70 4.40
C PHE A 17 1.56 1.81 5.92
N LYS A 18 2.67 2.21 6.55
CA LYS A 18 2.78 2.38 7.99
C LYS A 18 3.18 3.80 8.36
N ASP A 19 2.73 4.26 9.53
CA ASP A 19 3.13 5.56 10.08
C ASP A 19 4.47 5.49 10.84
N VAL A 20 4.86 6.60 11.47
CA VAL A 20 6.12 6.72 12.23
C VAL A 20 6.23 5.72 13.39
N HIS A 21 5.10 5.21 13.87
CA HIS A 21 5.02 4.26 14.99
C HIS A 21 4.90 2.81 14.50
N GLY A 22 5.02 2.56 13.20
CA GLY A 22 4.87 1.23 12.60
C GLY A 22 3.41 0.73 12.52
N ARG A 23 2.41 1.59 12.78
CA ARG A 23 1.00 1.19 12.68
C ARG A 23 0.58 1.13 11.23
N VAL A 24 -0.11 0.06 10.83
CA VAL A 24 -0.68 -0.06 9.48
C VAL A 24 -1.80 0.95 9.33
N ILE A 25 -1.62 1.91 8.43
CA ILE A 25 -2.59 3.00 8.19
C ILE A 25 -3.38 2.80 6.89
N TYR A 26 -2.84 2.02 5.95
CA TYR A 26 -3.50 1.63 4.71
C TYR A 26 -3.01 0.26 4.24
N VAL A 27 -3.91 -0.53 3.67
CA VAL A 27 -3.64 -1.82 3.01
C VAL A 27 -4.23 -1.76 1.60
N GLY A 28 -3.50 -2.26 0.62
CA GLY A 28 -4.04 -2.46 -0.73
C GLY A 28 -3.54 -3.77 -1.35
N LYS A 29 -4.13 -4.15 -2.48
CA LYS A 29 -3.66 -5.22 -3.36
C LYS A 29 -3.16 -4.70 -4.71
N ALA A 30 -2.27 -5.47 -5.33
CA ALA A 30 -1.71 -5.18 -6.64
C ALA A 30 -1.68 -6.44 -7.53
N LYS A 31 -1.98 -6.26 -8.82
CA LYS A 31 -1.65 -7.27 -9.86
C LYS A 31 -0.14 -7.30 -10.14
N ASN A 32 0.50 -6.13 -10.05
CA ASN A 32 1.93 -5.92 -10.19
C ASN A 32 2.34 -4.87 -9.13
N LEU A 33 3.15 -5.29 -8.16
CA LEU A 33 3.57 -4.47 -7.03
C LEU A 33 4.37 -3.24 -7.48
N ARG A 34 5.31 -3.40 -8.42
CA ARG A 34 6.14 -2.29 -8.94
C ARG A 34 5.29 -1.15 -9.49
N SER A 35 4.42 -1.45 -10.46
CA SER A 35 3.54 -0.48 -11.11
C SER A 35 2.62 0.20 -10.09
N ARG A 36 2.02 -0.60 -9.19
CA ARG A 36 1.09 -0.06 -8.19
C ARG A 36 1.78 0.85 -7.19
N LEU A 37 2.92 0.43 -6.65
CA LEU A 37 3.68 1.22 -5.66
C LEU A 37 4.29 2.47 -6.29
N ASN A 38 4.77 2.40 -7.52
CA ASN A 38 5.31 3.57 -8.24
C ASN A 38 4.28 4.70 -8.39
N SER A 39 2.98 4.37 -8.54
CA SER A 39 1.92 5.39 -8.64
C SER A 39 1.79 6.30 -7.41
N TYR A 40 2.22 5.83 -6.23
CA TYR A 40 2.20 6.64 -5.00
C TYR A 40 3.40 7.60 -4.90
N PHE A 41 4.43 7.41 -5.74
CA PHE A 41 5.62 8.26 -5.81
C PHE A 41 5.62 9.18 -7.04
N ALA A 42 4.45 9.42 -7.63
CA ALA A 42 4.24 10.46 -8.64
C ALA A 42 4.33 11.87 -8.01
N SER A 43 4.38 12.92 -8.83
CA SER A 43 4.41 14.29 -8.35
C SER A 43 3.22 14.58 -7.43
N PRO A 44 3.43 15.19 -6.24
CA PRO A 44 2.36 15.44 -5.28
C PRO A 44 1.15 16.17 -5.85
N GLU A 45 1.34 17.13 -6.77
CA GLU A 45 0.23 17.84 -7.43
C GLU A 45 -0.70 16.96 -8.28
N THR A 46 -0.24 15.78 -8.69
CA THR A 46 -1.03 14.85 -9.51
C THR A 46 -1.80 13.81 -8.69
N LEU A 47 -1.49 13.70 -7.38
CA LEU A 47 -2.14 12.73 -6.51
C LEU A 47 -3.49 13.24 -6.05
N HIS A 48 -4.49 12.36 -6.08
CA HIS A 48 -5.78 12.64 -5.46
C HIS A 48 -5.60 13.03 -3.98
N PRO A 49 -6.30 14.05 -3.44
CA PRO A 49 -6.06 14.58 -2.09
C PRO A 49 -6.05 13.51 -0.98
N ARG A 50 -6.95 12.53 -1.07
CA ARG A 50 -6.99 11.38 -0.14
C ARG A 50 -5.71 10.53 -0.19
N THR A 51 -5.21 10.27 -1.40
CA THR A 51 -3.97 9.51 -1.61
C THR A 51 -2.78 10.30 -1.10
N LEU A 52 -2.73 11.59 -1.41
CA LEU A 52 -1.69 12.49 -0.91
C LEU A 52 -1.63 12.47 0.61
N ASN A 53 -2.76 12.66 1.30
CA ASN A 53 -2.84 12.61 2.76
C ASN A 53 -2.35 11.28 3.35
N MET A 54 -2.67 10.17 2.69
CA MET A 54 -2.23 8.85 3.13
C MET A 54 -0.71 8.68 2.96
N VAL A 55 -0.17 9.05 1.79
CA VAL A 55 1.28 8.95 1.49
C VAL A 55 2.11 9.92 2.35
N THR A 56 1.61 11.12 2.63
CA THR A 56 2.29 12.10 3.48
C THR A 56 2.26 11.70 4.95
N THR A 57 1.25 10.94 5.40
CA THR A 57 1.26 10.39 6.76
C THR A 57 2.08 9.11 6.89
N ALA A 58 2.29 8.38 5.80
CA ALA A 58 3.10 7.18 5.79
C ALA A 58 4.59 7.51 5.91
N THR A 59 5.33 6.65 6.60
CA THR A 59 6.80 6.67 6.65
C THR A 59 7.41 5.51 5.88
N THR A 60 6.75 4.35 5.89
CA THR A 60 7.21 3.13 5.24
C THR A 60 6.09 2.43 4.49
N VAL A 61 6.47 1.62 3.51
CA VAL A 61 5.59 0.66 2.83
C VAL A 61 6.29 -0.67 2.80
N GLU A 62 5.53 -1.71 3.09
CA GLU A 62 5.95 -3.11 2.99
C GLU A 62 4.99 -3.86 2.07
N TRP A 63 5.41 -5.02 1.58
CA TRP A 63 4.58 -5.87 0.74
C TRP A 63 4.83 -7.34 0.99
N ILE A 64 3.84 -8.14 0.61
CA ILE A 64 3.87 -9.60 0.61
C ILE A 64 3.51 -10.04 -0.81
N GLU A 65 4.43 -10.75 -1.46
CA GLU A 65 4.22 -11.36 -2.78
C GLU A 65 3.32 -12.59 -2.65
N VAL A 66 2.47 -12.81 -3.66
CA VAL A 66 1.57 -13.96 -3.73
C VAL A 66 1.50 -14.49 -5.16
N ARG A 67 0.89 -15.67 -5.34
CA ARG A 67 0.93 -16.37 -6.63
C ARG A 67 0.03 -15.75 -7.69
N ASN A 68 -1.08 -15.11 -7.27
CA ASN A 68 -2.10 -14.59 -8.17
C ASN A 68 -2.96 -13.49 -7.52
N GLU A 69 -3.82 -12.87 -8.31
CA GLU A 69 -4.68 -11.77 -7.87
C GLU A 69 -5.72 -12.18 -6.80
N ILE A 70 -6.18 -13.43 -6.83
CA ILE A 70 -7.18 -13.93 -5.88
C ILE A 70 -6.56 -14.00 -4.48
N GLU A 71 -5.33 -14.52 -4.37
CA GLU A 71 -4.58 -14.51 -3.11
C GLU A 71 -4.29 -13.09 -2.62
N ALA A 72 -3.96 -12.18 -3.53
CA ALA A 72 -3.72 -10.78 -3.16
C ALA A 72 -4.98 -10.13 -2.56
N LEU A 73 -6.16 -10.46 -3.11
CA LEU A 73 -7.45 -10.01 -2.59
C LEU A 73 -7.78 -10.63 -1.22
N ILE A 74 -7.59 -11.94 -1.05
CA ILE A 74 -7.85 -12.62 0.23
C ILE A 74 -6.92 -12.07 1.32
N LEU A 75 -5.64 -11.87 0.99
CA LEU A 75 -4.65 -11.34 1.91
C LEU A 75 -4.95 -9.88 2.28
N GLU A 76 -5.24 -9.03 1.31
CA GLU A 76 -5.67 -7.63 1.55
C GLU A 76 -6.86 -7.60 2.52
N HIS A 77 -7.92 -8.37 2.23
CA HIS A 77 -9.11 -8.43 3.09
C HIS A 77 -8.76 -8.88 4.52
N SER A 78 -7.93 -9.92 4.65
CA SER A 78 -7.49 -10.43 5.96
C SER A 78 -6.70 -9.38 6.75
N LEU A 79 -5.82 -8.62 6.09
CA LEU A 79 -5.02 -7.57 6.71
C LEU A 79 -5.88 -6.35 7.07
N ILE A 80 -6.85 -5.97 6.24
CA ILE A 80 -7.81 -4.91 6.56
C ILE A 80 -8.62 -5.28 7.80
N ASN A 81 -9.14 -6.50 7.88
CA ASN A 81 -9.90 -6.95 9.05
C ASN A 81 -9.03 -7.02 10.31
N ARG A 82 -7.77 -7.44 10.17
CA ARG A 82 -6.83 -7.53 11.30
C ARG A 82 -6.43 -6.17 11.86
N TYR A 83 -6.21 -5.17 11.00
CA TYR A 83 -5.61 -3.90 11.42
C TYR A 83 -6.59 -2.72 11.45
N ALA A 84 -7.79 -2.87 10.86
CA ALA A 84 -8.78 -1.81 10.68
C ALA A 84 -8.15 -0.45 10.28
N PRO A 85 -7.36 -0.38 9.18
CA PRO A 85 -6.55 0.80 8.90
C PRO A 85 -7.42 2.01 8.60
N ARG A 86 -7.12 3.16 9.23
CA ARG A 86 -7.94 4.37 9.12
C ARG A 86 -8.14 4.89 7.69
N PHE A 87 -7.21 4.63 6.77
CA PHE A 87 -7.37 5.06 5.37
C PHE A 87 -8.11 4.06 4.48
N ASN A 88 -8.44 2.85 4.98
CA ASN A 88 -9.23 1.85 4.24
C ASN A 88 -10.74 2.04 4.36
N ILE A 89 -11.21 2.98 5.20
CA ILE A 89 -12.64 3.24 5.39
C ILE A 89 -13.25 3.63 4.04
N ARG A 90 -14.20 2.82 3.56
CA ARG A 90 -15.09 3.19 2.46
C ARG A 90 -16.13 4.14 3.08
N LEU A 91 -16.20 5.36 2.56
CA LEU A 91 -17.41 6.17 2.72
C LEU A 91 -18.57 5.45 2.02
#